data_AF-A0A943AIJ6-F1
#
_entry.id   AF-A0A943AIJ6-F1
#
_cell.length_a   1.000
_cell.length_b   1.000
_cell.length_c   1.000
_cell.angle_alpha   90.00
_cell.angle_beta   90.00
_cell.angle_gamma   90.00
#
_symmetry.space_group_name_H-M   'P 1'
#
loop_
_entity.id
_entity.type
_entity.pdbx_description
1 polymer ?
#
loop_
_entity_poly.entity_id
_entity_poly.type
_entity_poly.pdbx_seq_one_letter_code
_entity_poly.pdbx_strand_id
1 'polypeptide(L)'
;MNQELYNEAVRSNILSRRLIEQLLESMNYSSISFINWTVEILKVIRTRLERGDKITDEVSSVTYTLDSFHDFVKKNFSSYIESQVFAEPSKAEKIYFSLEPCDDGYSLVMADSSKNKTYEWISSLSERFSLVQMIATGIVYLKDVKTNTYQPFISENGKYCRYNKATGHITEIY
;
A
#
# COMPACT_ATOMS: atom_id res chain seq x y z
N MET A 1 15.50 -1.50 -4.36
CA MET A 1 15.76 -2.07 -3.02
C MET A 1 17.20 -1.77 -2.66
N ASN A 2 17.45 -1.06 -1.55
CA ASN A 2 18.83 -0.74 -1.15
C ASN A 2 19.47 -1.97 -0.50
N GLN A 3 20.18 -2.76 -1.31
CA GLN A 3 20.76 -4.06 -0.92
C GLN A 3 21.78 -3.93 0.21
N GLU A 4 22.41 -2.76 0.34
CA GLU A 4 23.36 -2.47 1.41
C GLU A 4 22.67 -2.42 2.78
N LEU A 5 21.56 -1.68 2.88
CA LEU A 5 20.76 -1.58 4.11
C LEU A 5 20.12 -2.92 4.50
N TYR A 6 19.72 -3.71 3.52
CA TYR A 6 19.25 -5.08 3.78
C TYR A 6 20.36 -5.96 4.35
N ASN A 7 21.55 -5.94 3.76
CA ASN A 7 22.68 -6.72 4.25
C ASN A 7 23.09 -6.30 5.66
N GLU A 8 23.02 -5.00 5.97
CA GLU A 8 23.21 -4.49 7.33
C GLU A 8 22.20 -5.08 8.31
N ALA A 9 20.90 -5.02 8.01
CA ALA A 9 19.85 -5.60 8.86
C ALA A 9 20.04 -7.10 9.11
N VAL A 10 20.54 -7.84 8.11
CA VAL A 10 20.79 -9.30 8.22
C VAL A 10 22.03 -9.63 9.06
N ARG A 11 23.09 -8.82 8.99
CA ARG A 11 24.43 -9.22 9.48
C ARG A 11 25.00 -8.35 10.59
N SER A 12 24.63 -7.07 10.65
CA SER A 12 25.22 -6.11 11.57
C SER A 12 24.57 -6.18 12.95
N ASN A 13 25.36 -6.08 14.01
CA ASN A 13 24.85 -5.91 15.37
C ASN A 13 24.55 -4.45 15.72
N ILE A 14 24.82 -3.53 14.78
CA ILE A 14 24.52 -2.11 14.92
C ILE A 14 23.61 -1.72 13.75
N LEU A 15 22.45 -1.17 14.07
CA LEU A 15 21.57 -0.52 13.10
C LEU A 15 22.03 0.93 12.98
N SER A 16 22.57 1.27 11.81
CA SER A 16 23.09 2.59 11.53
C SER A 16 22.01 3.65 11.57
N ARG A 17 22.40 4.90 11.83
CA ARG A 17 21.52 6.06 11.70
C ARG A 17 20.83 6.09 10.34
N ARG A 18 21.56 5.79 9.27
CA ARG A 18 21.02 5.76 7.90
C ARG A 18 19.89 4.74 7.76
N LEU A 19 20.04 3.53 8.33
CA LEU A 19 18.99 2.51 8.30
C LEU A 19 17.76 2.96 9.10
N ILE A 20 17.97 3.50 10.30
CA ILE A 20 16.88 3.98 11.17
C ILE A 20 16.13 5.15 10.51
N GLU A 21 16.83 6.15 9.98
CA GLU A 21 16.24 7.28 9.27
C GLU A 21 15.41 6.82 8.07
N GLN A 22 15.95 5.91 7.24
CA GLN A 22 15.20 5.37 6.09
C GLN A 22 13.95 4.59 6.51
N LEU A 23 13.99 3.84 7.61
CA LEU A 23 12.81 3.16 8.15
C LEU A 23 11.77 4.17 8.66
N LEU A 24 12.18 5.25 9.32
CA LEU A 24 11.24 6.25 9.84
C LEU A 24 10.69 7.14 8.72
N GLU A 25 11.51 7.48 7.73
CA GLU A 25 11.10 8.23 6.53
C GLU A 25 10.14 7.41 5.66
N SER A 26 10.20 6.09 5.69
CA SER A 26 9.30 5.24 4.89
C SER A 26 7.82 5.46 5.24
N MET A 27 7.52 5.94 6.46
CA MET A 27 6.16 6.31 6.86
C MET A 27 5.65 7.57 6.14
N ASN A 28 6.53 8.43 5.63
CA ASN A 28 6.15 9.57 4.81
C ASN A 28 5.83 9.16 3.36
N TYR A 29 6.28 7.98 2.93
CA TYR A 29 6.04 7.45 1.60
C TYR A 29 5.07 6.28 1.70
N SER A 30 3.77 6.57 1.62
CA SER A 30 2.69 5.58 1.71
C SER A 30 2.64 4.58 0.53
N SER A 31 3.72 4.42 -0.23
CA SER A 31 3.79 3.49 -1.36
C SER A 31 3.98 2.05 -0.88
N ILE A 32 3.37 1.11 -1.62
CA ILE A 32 3.46 -0.32 -1.31
C ILE A 32 4.89 -0.87 -1.28
N SER A 33 5.80 -0.32 -2.10
CA SER A 33 7.19 -0.80 -2.18
C SER A 33 7.97 -0.46 -0.90
N PHE A 34 7.78 0.74 -0.37
CA PHE A 34 8.40 1.16 0.90
C PHE A 34 7.81 0.41 2.09
N ILE A 35 6.49 0.19 2.11
CA ILE A 35 5.83 -0.58 3.17
C ILE A 35 6.37 -2.02 3.19
N ASN A 36 6.43 -2.69 2.04
CA ASN A 36 6.94 -4.06 1.95
C ASN A 36 8.41 -4.15 2.39
N TRP A 37 9.26 -3.23 1.94
CA TRP A 37 10.66 -3.18 2.34
C TRP A 37 10.80 -2.97 3.86
N THR A 38 10.03 -2.06 4.44
CA THR A 38 10.02 -1.79 5.89
C THR A 38 9.64 -3.03 6.69
N VAL A 39 8.55 -3.69 6.29
CA VAL A 39 8.09 -4.94 6.93
C VAL A 39 9.16 -6.03 6.84
N GLU A 40 9.82 -6.17 5.69
CA GLU A 40 10.87 -7.17 5.49
C GLU A 40 12.06 -6.92 6.43
N ILE A 41 12.58 -5.70 6.49
CA ILE A 41 13.69 -5.32 7.36
C ILE A 41 13.34 -5.54 8.83
N LEU A 42 12.18 -5.09 9.27
CA LEU A 42 11.74 -5.25 10.67
C LEU A 42 11.57 -6.73 11.04
N LYS A 43 11.07 -7.58 10.12
CA LYS A 43 10.99 -9.03 10.33
C LYS A 43 12.35 -9.69 10.46
N VAL A 44 13.34 -9.27 9.66
CA VAL A 44 14.72 -9.76 9.76
C VAL A 44 15.28 -9.43 11.14
N ILE A 45 15.15 -8.18 11.59
CA ILE A 45 15.63 -7.75 12.91
C ILE A 45 14.92 -8.53 14.02
N ARG A 46 13.59 -8.66 13.97
CA ARG A 46 12.80 -9.48 14.91
C ARG A 46 13.35 -10.91 15.00
N THR A 47 13.52 -11.57 13.85
CA THR A 47 13.99 -12.96 13.79
C THR A 47 15.37 -13.13 14.42
N ARG A 48 16.25 -12.13 14.27
CA ARG A 48 17.57 -12.14 14.87
C ARG A 48 17.51 -11.96 16.39
N LEU A 49 16.66 -11.05 16.87
CA LEU A 49 16.41 -10.88 18.30
C LEU A 49 15.83 -12.16 18.94
N GLU A 50 14.90 -12.85 18.25
CA GLU A 50 14.36 -14.14 18.70
C GLU A 50 15.43 -15.24 18.79
N ARG A 51 16.47 -15.18 17.95
CA ARG A 51 17.64 -16.07 18.01
C ARG A 51 18.66 -15.69 19.09
N GLY A 52 18.50 -14.51 19.71
CA GLY A 52 19.37 -14.02 20.77
C GLY A 52 20.50 -13.08 20.31
N ASP A 53 20.47 -12.58 19.07
CA ASP A 53 21.42 -11.57 18.61
C ASP A 53 21.30 -10.28 19.44
N LYS A 54 22.43 -9.66 19.79
CA LYS A 54 22.47 -8.36 20.44
C LYS A 54 22.55 -7.27 19.38
N ILE A 55 21.44 -6.59 19.14
CA ILE A 55 21.34 -5.54 18.13
C ILE A 55 21.20 -4.18 18.82
N THR A 56 22.04 -3.21 18.43
CA THR A 56 22.08 -1.87 19.02
C THR A 56 21.67 -0.83 17.99
N ASP A 57 20.79 0.08 18.39
CA ASP A 57 20.42 1.26 17.62
C ASP A 57 21.47 2.35 17.80
N GLU A 58 22.09 2.81 16.72
CA GLU A 58 23.13 3.85 16.77
C GLU A 58 22.57 5.23 17.20
N VAL A 59 21.31 5.53 16.88
CA VAL A 59 20.67 6.82 17.16
C VAL A 59 20.29 6.93 18.63
N SER A 60 19.63 5.90 19.16
CA SER A 60 19.19 5.89 20.56
C SER A 60 20.21 5.29 21.52
N SER A 61 21.26 4.63 21.01
CA SER A 61 22.24 3.85 21.77
C SER A 61 21.63 2.72 22.60
N VAL A 62 20.40 2.30 22.29
CA VAL A 62 19.69 1.20 22.99
C VAL A 62 20.07 -0.13 22.34
N THR A 63 20.45 -1.12 23.16
CA THR A 63 20.47 -2.52 22.72
C THR A 63 19.07 -3.10 22.84
N TYR A 64 18.48 -3.49 21.71
CA TYR A 64 17.12 -3.99 21.67
C TYR A 64 17.00 -5.38 22.33
N THR A 65 16.05 -5.52 23.24
CA THR A 65 15.33 -6.77 23.52
C THR A 65 14.13 -6.91 22.57
N LEU A 66 13.54 -8.11 22.48
CA LEU A 66 12.32 -8.32 21.68
C LEU A 66 11.19 -7.36 22.09
N ASP A 67 10.99 -7.15 23.40
CA ASP A 67 9.97 -6.24 23.92
C ASP A 67 10.26 -4.78 23.56
N SER A 68 11.50 -4.31 23.79
CA SER A 68 11.86 -2.92 23.45
C SER A 68 11.83 -2.65 21.94
N PHE A 69 12.11 -3.66 21.11
CA PHE A 69 11.98 -3.57 19.67
C PHE A 69 10.51 -3.54 19.24
N HIS A 70 9.66 -4.34 19.87
CA HIS A 70 8.21 -4.28 19.65
C HIS A 70 7.66 -2.89 20.00
N ASP A 71 8.08 -2.31 21.13
CA ASP A 71 7.71 -0.95 21.52
C ASP A 71 8.20 0.11 20.52
N PHE A 72 9.43 -0.06 19.99
CA PHE A 72 9.94 0.80 18.91
C PHE A 72 9.06 0.71 17.66
N VAL A 73 8.68 -0.49 17.23
CA VAL A 73 7.83 -0.67 16.03
C VAL A 73 6.45 -0.07 16.27
N LYS A 74 5.84 -0.36 17.42
CA LYS A 74 4.52 0.15 17.79
C LYS A 74 4.47 1.67 17.89
N LYS A 75 5.54 2.30 18.38
CA LYS A 75 5.61 3.76 18.55
C LYS A 75 5.79 4.51 17.23
N ASN A 76 6.54 3.94 16.29
CA ASN A 76 7.02 4.67 15.12
C ASN A 76 6.32 4.28 13.81
N PHE A 77 5.60 3.16 13.76
CA PHE A 77 4.97 2.64 12.55
C PHE A 77 3.46 2.46 12.73
N SER A 78 2.73 2.28 11.62
CA SER A 78 1.29 2.02 11.68
C SER A 78 0.97 0.67 12.31
N SER A 79 -0.26 0.52 12.83
CA SER A 79 -0.77 -0.76 13.36
C SER A 79 -0.66 -1.90 12.35
N TYR A 80 -0.78 -1.57 11.06
CA TYR A 80 -0.58 -2.54 9.98
C TYR A 80 0.85 -3.07 9.97
N ILE A 81 1.87 -2.21 10.00
CA ILE A 81 3.28 -2.66 9.99
C ILE A 81 3.58 -3.46 11.26
N GLU A 82 3.13 -2.99 12.43
CA GLU A 82 3.24 -3.74 13.69
C GLU A 82 2.61 -5.13 13.54
N SER A 83 1.38 -5.22 13.04
CA SER A 83 0.67 -6.48 12.79
C SER A 83 1.42 -7.37 11.81
N GLN A 84 1.93 -6.83 10.70
CA GLN A 84 2.69 -7.61 9.73
C GLN A 84 3.98 -8.19 10.31
N VAL A 85 4.66 -7.45 11.17
CA VAL A 85 5.94 -7.86 11.76
C VAL A 85 5.72 -8.88 12.89
N PHE A 86 4.68 -8.71 13.71
CA PHE A 86 4.51 -9.48 14.96
C PHE A 86 3.35 -10.47 14.98
N ALA A 87 2.27 -10.26 14.23
CA ALA A 87 1.11 -11.14 14.26
C ALA A 87 1.35 -12.45 13.48
N GLU A 88 0.62 -13.49 13.87
CA GLU A 88 0.51 -14.72 13.09
C GLU A 88 -0.07 -14.43 11.69
N PRO A 89 0.37 -15.13 10.62
CA PRO A 89 -0.09 -14.87 9.25
C PRO A 89 -1.62 -14.88 9.09
N SER A 90 -2.31 -15.72 9.87
CA SER A 90 -3.78 -15.83 9.86
C SER A 90 -4.51 -14.69 10.59
N LYS A 91 -3.78 -13.91 11.40
CA LYS A 91 -4.29 -12.78 12.20
C LYS A 91 -3.75 -11.43 11.71
N ALA A 92 -2.89 -11.44 10.68
CA ALA A 92 -2.29 -10.24 10.14
C ALA A 92 -3.37 -9.31 9.55
N GLU A 93 -3.29 -8.03 9.89
CA GLU A 93 -4.25 -7.01 9.43
C GLU A 93 -4.23 -6.90 7.90
N LYS A 94 -5.41 -6.79 7.28
CA LYS A 94 -5.53 -6.54 5.85
C LYS A 94 -5.35 -5.04 5.57
N ILE A 95 -4.42 -4.71 4.68
CA ILE A 95 -4.26 -3.36 4.15
C ILE A 95 -5.00 -3.22 2.83
N TYR A 96 -5.51 -2.00 2.58
CA TYR A 96 -6.12 -1.61 1.32
C TYR A 96 -5.27 -0.50 0.69
N PHE A 97 -5.33 -0.39 -0.63
CA PHE A 97 -4.58 0.60 -1.39
C PHE A 97 -5.50 1.39 -2.32
N SER A 98 -5.14 2.65 -2.53
CA SER A 98 -5.69 3.55 -3.54
C SER A 98 -4.71 3.65 -4.71
N LEU A 99 -5.22 4.01 -5.88
CA LEU A 99 -4.41 4.29 -7.07
C LEU A 99 -4.22 5.80 -7.20
N GLU A 100 -2.97 6.24 -7.26
CA GLU A 100 -2.61 7.64 -7.49
C GLU A 100 -1.80 7.79 -8.78
N PRO A 101 -2.13 8.75 -9.67
CA PRO A 101 -1.34 8.99 -10.88
C PRO A 101 0.12 9.35 -10.57
N CYS A 102 1.04 8.86 -11.38
CA CYS A 102 2.47 9.24 -11.38
C CYS A 102 3.02 9.28 -12.82
N ASP A 103 4.25 9.76 -13.00
CA ASP A 103 4.87 10.01 -14.31
C ASP A 103 4.81 8.79 -15.26
N ASP A 104 4.98 7.58 -14.71
CA ASP A 104 5.00 6.32 -15.48
C ASP A 104 3.75 5.44 -15.26
N GLY A 105 2.65 6.02 -14.75
CA GLY A 105 1.38 5.30 -14.59
C GLY A 105 0.67 5.59 -13.28
N TYR A 106 0.53 4.56 -12.43
CA TYR A 106 -0.18 4.68 -11.15
C TYR A 106 0.60 4.00 -10.02
N SER A 107 0.71 4.71 -8.90
CA SER A 107 1.26 4.18 -7.65
C SER A 107 0.15 3.58 -6.79
N LEU A 108 0.48 2.48 -6.11
CA LEU A 108 -0.37 1.93 -5.05
C LEU A 108 0.01 2.57 -3.72
N VAL A 109 -0.93 3.33 -3.17
CA VAL A 109 -0.75 4.13 -1.96
C VAL A 109 -1.68 3.60 -0.88
N MET A 110 -1.17 3.43 0.35
CA MET A 110 -1.97 2.92 1.47
C MET A 110 -3.24 3.74 1.64
N ALA A 111 -4.39 3.06 1.71
CA ALA A 111 -5.67 3.70 1.91
C ALA A 111 -5.94 3.92 3.41
N ASP A 112 -6.45 5.11 3.74
CA ASP A 112 -6.88 5.43 5.11
C ASP A 112 -8.08 4.58 5.57
N SER A 113 -8.83 3.99 4.63
CA SER A 113 -9.99 3.16 4.93
C SER A 113 -10.24 2.09 3.87
N SER A 114 -10.71 0.93 4.32
CA SER A 114 -11.27 -0.13 3.46
C SER A 114 -12.53 0.30 2.70
N LYS A 115 -13.12 1.44 3.07
CA LYS A 115 -14.32 2.00 2.44
C LYS A 115 -14.00 3.01 1.33
N ASN A 116 -12.72 3.27 1.04
CA ASN A 116 -12.34 4.14 -0.06
C ASN A 116 -12.92 3.61 -1.38
N LYS A 117 -13.64 4.48 -2.08
CA LYS A 117 -14.31 4.10 -3.32
C LYS A 117 -13.27 4.00 -4.45
N THR A 118 -13.26 2.89 -5.15
CA THR A 118 -12.51 2.74 -6.42
C THR A 118 -13.28 3.31 -7.62
N TYR A 119 -14.62 3.23 -7.55
CA TYR A 119 -15.52 3.66 -8.61
C TYR A 119 -16.53 4.68 -8.10
N GLU A 120 -16.86 5.64 -8.95
CA GLU A 120 -17.95 6.59 -8.77
C GLU A 120 -19.11 6.21 -9.70
N TRP A 121 -20.34 6.24 -9.19
CA TRP A 121 -21.53 5.94 -10.00
C TRP A 121 -21.83 7.08 -10.97
N ILE A 122 -22.22 6.73 -12.20
CA ILE A 122 -22.66 7.69 -13.23
C ILE A 122 -24.17 7.60 -13.44
N SER A 123 -24.66 6.41 -13.80
CA SER A 123 -26.07 6.18 -14.10
C SER A 123 -26.42 4.69 -14.03
N SER A 124 -27.70 4.36 -13.84
CA SER A 124 -28.21 3.00 -13.96
C SER A 124 -28.88 2.83 -15.32
N LEU A 125 -28.39 1.89 -16.13
CA LEU A 125 -28.95 1.56 -17.45
C LEU A 125 -30.14 0.61 -17.33
N SER A 126 -30.14 -0.23 -16.30
CA SER A 126 -31.24 -1.13 -15.94
C SER A 126 -31.11 -1.54 -14.49
N GLU A 127 -32.04 -2.36 -13.99
CA GLU A 127 -31.93 -3.00 -12.67
C GLU A 127 -30.66 -3.86 -12.53
N ARG A 128 -30.10 -4.33 -13.65
CA ARG A 128 -28.90 -5.18 -13.67
C ARG A 128 -27.61 -4.40 -13.88
N PHE A 129 -27.63 -3.35 -14.70
CA PHE A 129 -26.42 -2.70 -15.17
C PHE A 129 -26.35 -1.23 -14.79
N SER A 130 -25.17 -0.80 -14.32
CA SER A 130 -24.86 0.61 -14.07
C SER A 130 -23.59 1.01 -14.80
N LEU A 131 -23.53 2.27 -15.23
CA LEU A 131 -22.30 2.93 -15.61
C LEU A 131 -21.64 3.51 -14.36
N VAL A 132 -20.35 3.26 -14.24
CA VAL A 132 -19.49 3.81 -13.20
C VAL A 132 -18.20 4.32 -13.85
N GLN A 133 -17.51 5.27 -13.24
CA GLN A 133 -16.15 5.63 -13.63
C GLN A 133 -15.16 5.18 -12.58
N MET A 134 -14.01 4.64 -13.01
CA MET A 134 -12.89 4.43 -12.09
C MET A 134 -12.30 5.79 -11.73
N ILE A 135 -12.21 6.10 -10.44
CA ILE A 135 -11.84 7.43 -9.95
C ILE A 135 -10.42 7.81 -10.39
N ALA A 136 -9.47 6.87 -10.34
CA ALA A 136 -8.08 7.13 -10.67
C ALA A 136 -7.85 7.46 -12.16
N THR A 137 -8.59 6.82 -13.08
CA THR A 137 -8.33 6.92 -14.52
C THR A 137 -9.37 7.77 -15.27
N GLY A 138 -10.55 7.95 -14.66
CA GLY A 138 -11.74 8.54 -15.28
C GLY A 138 -12.42 7.63 -16.30
N ILE A 139 -11.93 6.41 -16.53
CA ILE A 139 -12.46 5.49 -17.54
C ILE A 139 -13.81 4.96 -17.08
N VAL A 140 -14.76 4.90 -18.02
CA VAL A 140 -16.11 4.37 -17.80
C VAL A 140 -16.10 2.84 -17.85
N TYR A 141 -16.83 2.22 -16.92
CA TYR A 141 -17.04 0.79 -16.81
C TYR A 141 -18.53 0.50 -16.74
N LEU A 142 -18.93 -0.65 -17.29
CA LEU A 142 -20.20 -1.28 -17.01
C LEU A 142 -20.06 -2.17 -15.78
N LYS A 143 -20.86 -1.89 -14.75
CA LYS A 143 -21.01 -2.71 -13.55
C LYS A 143 -22.24 -3.60 -13.70
N ASP A 144 -22.06 -4.91 -13.63
CA ASP A 144 -23.16 -5.85 -13.37
C ASP A 144 -23.39 -5.90 -11.86
N VAL A 145 -24.54 -5.40 -11.41
CA VAL A 145 -24.89 -5.29 -9.99
C VAL A 145 -25.16 -6.66 -9.38
N LYS A 146 -25.63 -7.63 -10.18
CA LYS A 146 -25.97 -8.97 -9.70
C LYS A 146 -24.72 -9.80 -9.40
N THR A 147 -23.73 -9.73 -10.27
CA THR A 147 -22.47 -10.47 -10.13
C THR A 147 -21.36 -9.64 -9.46
N ASN A 148 -21.58 -8.34 -9.28
CA ASN A 148 -20.59 -7.37 -8.81
C ASN A 148 -19.30 -7.37 -9.65
N THR A 149 -19.44 -7.57 -10.97
CA THR A 149 -18.32 -7.55 -11.92
C THR A 149 -18.29 -6.24 -12.68
N TYR A 150 -17.09 -5.84 -13.08
CA TYR A 150 -16.82 -4.59 -13.80
C TYR A 150 -16.13 -4.92 -15.11
N GLN A 151 -16.61 -4.35 -16.21
CA GLN A 151 -15.96 -4.45 -17.51
C GLN A 151 -15.80 -3.04 -18.10
N PRO A 152 -14.68 -2.72 -18.75
CA PRO A 152 -14.54 -1.44 -19.41
C PRO A 152 -15.68 -1.20 -20.40
N PHE A 153 -16.21 0.02 -20.42
CA PHE A 153 -17.08 0.43 -21.50
C PHE A 153 -16.21 0.75 -22.72
N ILE A 154 -16.31 -0.09 -23.74
CA ILE A 154 -15.55 0.02 -24.98
C ILE A 154 -16.49 0.52 -26.07
N SER A 155 -16.08 1.56 -26.81
CA SER A 155 -16.85 2.07 -27.93
C SER A 155 -16.85 1.11 -29.12
N GLU A 156 -17.70 1.38 -30.11
CA GLU A 156 -17.71 0.62 -31.37
C GLU A 156 -16.36 0.62 -32.09
N ASN A 157 -15.55 1.66 -31.88
CA ASN A 157 -14.21 1.79 -32.44
C ASN A 157 -13.13 1.10 -31.60
N GLY A 158 -13.51 0.35 -30.56
CA GLY A 158 -12.57 -0.35 -29.69
C GLY A 158 -11.87 0.55 -28.68
N LYS A 159 -12.35 1.78 -28.46
CA LYS A 159 -11.70 2.77 -27.59
C LYS A 159 -12.29 2.81 -26.19
N TYR A 160 -11.46 3.19 -25.22
CA TYR A 160 -11.95 3.51 -23.89
C TYR A 160 -12.75 4.80 -23.92
N CYS A 161 -13.62 5.00 -22.93
CA CYS A 161 -14.44 6.20 -22.86
C CYS A 161 -14.33 6.89 -21.49
N ARG A 162 -14.55 8.21 -21.47
CA ARG A 162 -14.71 9.02 -20.25
C ARG A 162 -16.10 9.66 -20.22
N TYR A 163 -16.61 9.90 -19.01
CA TYR A 163 -17.85 10.65 -18.80
C TYR A 163 -17.55 12.12 -18.53
N ASN A 164 -18.14 13.01 -19.33
CA ASN A 164 -18.06 14.45 -19.13
C ASN A 164 -19.26 14.91 -18.28
N LYS A 165 -19.01 15.23 -17.00
CA LYS A 165 -20.05 15.69 -16.07
C LYS A 165 -20.71 17.01 -16.50
N ALA A 166 -20.02 17.88 -17.23
CA ALA A 166 -20.54 19.18 -17.64
C ALA A 166 -21.54 19.08 -18.80
N THR A 167 -21.27 18.18 -19.75
CA THR A 167 -22.13 18.00 -20.93
C THR A 167 -23.09 16.81 -20.81
N GLY A 168 -22.82 15.89 -19.88
CA GLY A 168 -23.56 14.64 -19.74
C GLY A 168 -23.22 13.59 -20.81
N HIS A 169 -22.18 13.82 -21.63
CA HIS A 169 -21.79 12.90 -22.71
C HIS A 169 -20.69 11.93 -22.29
N ILE A 170 -20.70 10.75 -22.92
CA ILE A 170 -19.60 9.78 -22.89
C ILE A 170 -18.80 9.98 -24.17
N THR A 171 -17.50 10.21 -24.04
CA THR A 171 -16.60 10.51 -25.16
C THR A 171 -15.45 9.52 -25.20
N GLU A 172 -15.08 9.09 -26.40
CA GLU A 172 -13.91 8.23 -26.61
C GLU A 172 -12.62 8.92 -26.16
N ILE A 173 -11.69 8.11 -25.67
CA ILE A 173 -10.32 8.49 -25.37
C ILE A 173 -9.38 7.47 -26.01
N TYR A 174 -8.30 7.99 -26.61
CA TYR A 174 -7.22 7.25 -27.27
C TYR A 174 -7.66 6.21 -28.30
#